data_AF-A0A3B9PK28-F1
#
_entry.id   AF-A0A3B9PK28-F1
#
_cell.length_a   1.000
_cell.length_b   1.000
_cell.length_c   1.000
_cell.angle_alpha   90.00
_cell.angle_beta   90.00
_cell.angle_gamma   90.00
#
_symmetry.space_group_name_H-M   'P 1'
#
loop_
_entity.id
_entity.type
_entity.pdbx_description
1 polymer ?
#
loop_
_entity_poly.entity_id
_entity_poly.type
_entity_poly.pdbx_seq_one_letter_code
_entity_poly.pdbx_strand_id
1 'polypeptide(L)' 'VKNEDGRVIRREVLMPHHDTVIEEDDHVIVFCTSKKLVQKVEKLFQVGFHFL' A
#
# COMPACT_ATOMS: atom_id res chain seq x y z
N VAL A 1 -8.49 8.47 10.95
CA VAL A 1 -9.74 7.99 11.59
C VAL A 1 -9.59 8.20 13.09
N LYS A 2 -10.60 8.72 13.78
CA LYS A 2 -10.58 8.87 15.25
C LYS A 2 -11.35 7.69 15.84
N ASN A 3 -10.79 7.06 16.89
CA ASN A 3 -11.52 6.04 17.64
C ASN A 3 -12.57 6.70 18.55
N GLU A 4 -13.49 5.89 19.08
CA GLU A 4 -14.59 6.31 19.97
C GLU A 4 -14.09 7.07 21.22
N ASP A 5 -12.84 6.83 21.64
CA ASP A 5 -12.17 7.51 22.76
C ASP A 5 -11.51 8.86 22.40
N GLY A 6 -11.73 9.36 21.17
CA GLY A 6 -11.16 10.63 20.70
C GLY A 6 -9.67 10.59 20.36
N ARG A 7 -9.02 9.42 20.44
CA ARG A 7 -7.61 9.24 20.06
C ARG A 7 -7.43 9.26 18.53
N VAL A 8 -6.42 10.00 18.09
CA VAL A 8 -5.99 10.02 16.69
C VAL A 8 -5.29 8.69 16.39
N ILE A 9 -5.86 7.88 15.50
CA ILE A 9 -5.17 6.70 14.98
C ILE A 9 -4.02 7.20 14.11
N ARG A 10 -2.79 7.06 14.59
CA ARG A 10 -1.58 7.19 13.77
C ARG A 10 -1.32 5.83 13.16
N ARG A 11 -1.36 5.73 11.83
CA ARG A 11 -0.86 4.54 11.14
C ARG A 11 0.65 4.48 11.38
N GLU A 12 1.13 3.31 11.76
CA GLU A 12 2.56 3.05 11.84
C GLU A 12 3.13 3.02 10.42
N VAL A 13 4.30 3.62 10.24
CA VAL A 13 5.00 3.63 8.94
C VAL A 13 6.16 2.65 9.08
N LEU A 14 6.08 1.54 8.34
CA LEU A 14 7.13 0.55 8.27
C LEU A 14 8.11 0.91 7.14
N MET A 15 9.39 0.98 7.45
CA MET A 15 10.44 1.13 6.43
C MET A 15 10.76 -0.26 5.86
N PRO A 16 10.45 -0.53 4.58
CA PRO A 16 10.60 -1.87 4.04
C PRO A 16 12.07 -2.27 3.90
N HIS A 17 12.34 -3.54 4.19
CA HIS A 17 13.58 -4.23 3.94
C HIS A 17 13.43 -5.22 2.77
N HIS A 18 14.50 -5.95 2.44
CA HIS A 18 14.56 -6.85 1.27
C HIS A 18 13.65 -8.08 1.38
N ASP A 19 13.14 -8.36 2.58
CA ASP A 19 12.31 -9.49 2.96
C ASP A 19 10.90 -9.07 3.42
N THR A 20 10.56 -7.78 3.35
CA THR A 20 9.23 -7.29 3.72
C THR A 20 8.19 -7.83 2.75
N VAL A 21 7.25 -8.61 3.28
CA VAL A 21 6.09 -9.13 2.56
C VAL A 21 4.96 -8.10 2.66
N ILE A 22 4.29 -7.84 1.53
CA ILE A 22 3.11 -6.98 1.48
C ILE A 22 1.89 -7.85 1.75
N GLU A 23 1.11 -7.49 2.76
CA GLU A 23 -0.08 -8.21 3.17
C GLU A 23 -1.36 -7.51 2.67
N GLU A 24 -2.51 -8.16 2.84
CA GLU A 24 -3.81 -7.53 2.57
C GLU A 24 -4.01 -6.29 3.46
N ASP A 25 -4.71 -5.28 2.94
CA ASP A 25 -4.95 -3.97 3.56
C ASP A 25 -3.73 -3.06 3.82
N ASP A 26 -2.53 -3.46 3.40
CA ASP A 26 -1.35 -2.61 3.46
C ASP A 26 -1.41 -1.40 2.52
N HIS A 27 -1.01 -0.24 3.03
CA HIS A 27 -0.82 0.97 2.22
C HIS A 27 0.64 1.15 1.82
N VAL A 28 0.96 0.80 0.58
CA VAL A 28 2.32 0.90 0.04
C VAL A 28 2.56 2.26 -0.63
N ILE A 29 3.66 2.93 -0.26
CA ILE A 29 4.12 4.17 -0.91
C ILE A 29 5.30 3.84 -1.82
N VAL A 30 5.12 4.02 -3.13
CA VAL A 30 6.15 3.73 -4.14
C VAL A 30 6.64 5.02 -4.79
N PHE A 31 7.96 5.24 -4.78
CA PHE A 31 8.57 6.37 -5.49
C PHE A 31 8.84 6.02 -6.96
N CYS A 32 8.15 6.70 -7.87
CA CYS A 32 8.34 6.52 -9.31
C CYS A 32 9.17 7.67 -9.90
N THR A 33 10.24 7.34 -10.61
CA THR A 33 11.09 8.34 -11.29
C THR A 33 10.43 8.98 -12.52
N SER A 34 9.37 8.38 -13.06
CA SER A 34 8.58 8.95 -14.17
C SER A 34 7.12 8.50 -14.12
N LYS A 35 6.21 9.33 -14.65
CA LYS A 35 4.77 9.04 -14.67
C LYS A 35 4.40 7.77 -15.46
N LYS A 36 5.22 7.37 -16.44
CA LYS A 36 4.99 6.15 -17.24
C LYS A 36 5.09 4.87 -16.40
N LEU A 37 5.82 4.90 -15.28
CA LEU A 37 5.96 3.76 -14.39
C LEU A 37 4.71 3.55 -13.53
N VAL A 38 3.94 4.61 -13.25
CA VAL A 38 2.73 4.55 -12.42
C VAL A 38 1.76 3.49 -12.95
N GLN A 39 1.48 3.50 -14.27
CA GLN A 39 0.59 2.51 -14.89
C GLN A 39 1.10 1.07 -14.77
N LYS A 40 2.42 0.86 -14.72
CA LYS A 40 3.00 -0.47 -14.51
C LYS A 40 2.83 -0.91 -13.06
N VAL A 41 3.06 0.00 -12.12
CA VAL A 41 2.86 -0.23 -10.68
C VAL A 41 1.39 -0.55 -10.40
N GLU A 42 0.44 0.25 -10.90
CA GLU A 42 -0.99 0.01 -10.74
C GLU A 42 -1.39 -1.40 -11.20
N LYS A 43 -0.87 -1.86 -12.36
CA LYS A 43 -1.13 -3.21 -12.87
C LYS A 43 -0.53 -4.32 -12.00
N LEU A 44 0.60 -4.09 -11.33
CA LEU A 44 1.20 -5.08 -10.43
C LEU A 44 0.33 -5.31 -9.18
N PHE A 45 -0.32 -4.25 -8.69
CA PHE A 45 -1.22 -4.30 -7.53
C PHE A 45 -2.68 -4.60 -7.90
N GLN A 46 -2.99 -4.68 -9.20
CA GLN A 46 -4.33 -5.00 -9.66
C GLN A 46 -4.59 -6.50 -9.43
N VAL A 47 -5.62 -6.82 -8.65
CA VAL A 47 -6.08 -8.20 -8.51
C VAL A 47 -6.50 -8.73 -9.89
N GLY A 48 -6.06 -9.94 -10.23
CA GLY A 48 -6.46 -10.60 -11.48
C GLY A 48 -7.98 -10.79 -11.54
N PHE A 49 -8.56 -10.76 -12.75
CA PHE A 49 -10.01 -10.91 -13.02
C PHE A 49 -10.59 -12.30 -12.68
N HIS A 50 -10.09 -12.99 -11.66
CA HIS A 50 -10.51 -14.36 -11.32
C HIS A 50 -10.90 -14.56 -9.85
N PHE A 51 -11.21 -13.49 -9.13
CA PHE A 51 -11.84 -13.61 -7.81
C PHE A 51 -13.37 -13.67 -7.98
N LEU A 52 -13.92 -14.88 -7.79
CA LEU A 52 -15.33 -15.20 -7.55
C LEU A 52 -15.47 -15.76 -6.13
#